data_AF-A0A417IHG5-F1
#
_entry.id   AF-A0A417IHG5-F1
#
_cell.length_a   1.000
_cell.length_b   1.000
_cell.length_c   1.000
_cell.angle_alpha   90.00
_cell.angle_beta   90.00
_cell.angle_gamma   90.00
#
_symmetry.space_group_name_H-M   'P 1'
#
loop_
_entity.id
_entity.type
_entity.pdbx_description
1 polymer ?
#
loop_
_entity_poly.entity_id
_entity_poly.type
_entity_poly.pdbx_seq_one_letter_code
_entity_poly.pdbx_strand_id
1 'polypeptide(L)'
;MSNKVIFNLDELFISVGIDVGADFSWMSIALPNQQFVGKPFKILHNSIDSLTTAVSKIKEAEELYSLESRIFLESTGIYHYPLFCYLRDKGFNCSVINPIITKNST
;
A
#
# COMPACT_ATOMS: atom_id res chain seq x y z
N MET A 1 -12.21 -14.55 -27.43
CA MET A 1 -10.90 -14.86 -26.79
C MET A 1 -11.11 -14.69 -25.29
N SER A 2 -11.06 -15.78 -24.53
CA SER A 2 -11.19 -15.70 -23.07
C SER A 2 -9.88 -15.11 -22.52
N ASN A 3 -9.95 -13.93 -21.91
CA ASN A 3 -8.84 -13.37 -21.17
C ASN A 3 -8.60 -14.30 -19.98
N LYS A 4 -7.69 -15.28 -20.15
CA LYS A 4 -7.12 -16.03 -19.04
C LYS A 4 -6.34 -15.03 -18.21
N VAL A 5 -6.99 -14.46 -17.20
CA VAL A 5 -6.30 -13.77 -16.10
C VAL A 5 -5.45 -14.86 -15.44
N ILE A 6 -4.16 -14.83 -15.72
CA ILE A 6 -3.19 -15.71 -15.07
C ILE A 6 -2.93 -15.08 -13.71
N PHE A 7 -3.53 -15.63 -12.66
CA PHE A 7 -3.08 -15.34 -11.30
C PHE A 7 -1.75 -16.03 -11.12
N ASN A 8 -0.67 -15.25 -11.03
CA ASN A 8 0.65 -15.78 -10.69
C ASN A 8 0.62 -16.19 -9.21
N LEU A 9 0.18 -17.41 -8.93
CA LEU A 9 0.05 -17.96 -7.57
C LEU A 9 1.42 -18.21 -6.91
N ASP A 10 2.50 -18.16 -7.70
CA ASP A 10 3.86 -18.47 -7.25
C ASP A 10 4.54 -17.29 -6.51
N GLU A 11 3.92 -16.10 -6.50
CA GLU A 11 4.39 -14.93 -5.73
C GLU A 11 3.25 -14.33 -4.91
N LEU A 12 2.86 -15.00 -3.83
CA LEU A 12 1.96 -14.42 -2.84
C LEU A 12 2.65 -13.22 -2.16
N PHE A 13 1.92 -12.12 -1.99
CA PHE A 13 2.41 -10.92 -1.32
C PHE A 13 1.30 -10.28 -0.47
N ILE A 14 1.70 -9.54 0.54
CA ILE A 14 0.81 -8.69 1.30
C ILE A 14 0.57 -7.41 0.52
N SER A 15 -0.69 -7.05 0.33
CA SER A 15 -1.07 -5.81 -0.34
C SER A 15 -1.21 -4.70 0.70
N VAL A 16 -0.48 -3.60 0.52
CA VAL A 16 -0.63 -2.39 1.35
C VAL A 16 -1.29 -1.32 0.51
N GLY A 17 -2.55 -1.00 0.80
CA GLY A 17 -3.28 0.07 0.13
C GLY A 17 -3.17 1.37 0.91
N ILE A 18 -2.82 2.47 0.23
CA ILE A 18 -2.72 3.81 0.82
C ILE A 18 -3.65 4.77 0.05
N ASP A 19 -4.70 5.21 0.72
CA ASP A 19 -5.54 6.33 0.29
C ASP A 19 -4.85 7.63 0.71
N VAL A 20 -4.33 8.36 -0.28
CA VAL A 20 -3.47 9.52 -0.06
C VAL A 20 -4.29 10.81 0.01
N GLY A 21 -4.14 11.55 1.12
CA GLY A 21 -4.66 12.91 1.28
C GLY A 21 -3.56 13.97 1.32
N ALA A 22 -3.94 15.24 1.51
CA ALA A 22 -2.97 16.34 1.63
C ALA A 22 -2.18 16.27 2.94
N ASP A 23 -2.89 16.23 4.07
CA ASP A 23 -2.32 16.30 5.41
C ASP A 23 -2.04 14.91 6.03
N PHE A 24 -2.81 13.92 5.60
CA PHE A 24 -2.71 12.55 6.10
C PHE A 24 -3.15 11.54 5.03
N SER A 25 -2.73 10.30 5.21
CA SER A 25 -3.14 9.15 4.40
C SER A 25 -3.70 8.04 5.27
N TRP A 26 -4.60 7.22 4.72
CA TRP A 26 -5.07 6.00 5.35
C TRP A 26 -4.36 4.80 4.74
N MET A 27 -3.74 3.97 5.58
CA MET A 27 -3.05 2.76 5.17
C MET A 27 -3.77 1.53 5.69
N SER A 28 -4.00 0.56 4.82
CA SER A 28 -4.58 -0.74 5.14
C SER A 28 -3.70 -1.85 4.58
N ILE A 29 -3.63 -2.97 5.30
CA ILE A 29 -2.84 -4.14 4.93
C ILE A 29 -3.82 -5.29 4.67
N ALA A 30 -3.72 -5.93 3.51
CA ALA A 30 -4.55 -7.05 3.10
C ALA A 30 -3.68 -8.26 2.75
N LEU A 31 -4.04 -9.41 3.31
CA LEU A 31 -3.44 -10.70 2.99
C LEU A 31 -3.84 -11.15 1.58
N PRO A 32 -3.12 -12.12 0.97
CA PRO A 32 -3.49 -12.68 -0.33
C PRO A 32 -4.92 -13.26 -0.39
N ASN A 33 -5.45 -13.69 0.76
CA ASN A 33 -6.82 -14.18 0.90
C ASN A 33 -7.87 -13.06 1.06
N GLN A 34 -7.49 -11.80 0.82
CA GLN A 34 -8.32 -10.59 0.91
C GLN A 34 -8.76 -10.22 2.34
N GLN A 35 -8.22 -10.86 3.38
CA GLN A 35 -8.47 -10.46 4.76
C GLN A 35 -7.58 -9.28 5.17
N PHE A 36 -8.18 -8.31 5.86
CA PHE A 36 -7.44 -7.17 6.40
C PHE A 36 -6.70 -7.54 7.68
N VAL A 37 -5.46 -7.05 7.80
CA VAL A 37 -4.62 -7.18 8.99
C VAL A 37 -4.85 -5.96 9.89
N GLY A 38 -5.59 -6.17 10.97
CA GLY A 38 -5.85 -5.11 11.96
C GLY A 38 -6.73 -3.97 11.44
N LYS A 39 -6.64 -2.82 12.10
CA LYS A 39 -7.38 -1.60 11.72
C LYS A 39 -6.55 -0.73 10.77
N PRO A 40 -7.20 0.02 9.86
CA PRO A 40 -6.51 1.02 9.06
C PRO A 40 -5.71 1.99 9.94
N PHE A 41 -4.49 2.30 9.51
CA PHE A 41 -3.58 3.20 10.20
C PHE A 41 -3.58 4.57 9.53
N LYS A 42 -3.66 5.63 10.35
CA LYS A 42 -3.59 7.01 9.86
C LYS A 42 -2.13 7.47 9.84
N ILE A 43 -1.62 7.76 8.65
CA ILE A 43 -0.28 8.32 8.44
C ILE A 43 -0.40 9.84 8.42
N LEU A 44 0.21 10.53 9.37
CA LEU A 44 0.31 11.99 9.41
C LEU A 44 1.59 12.43 8.68
N HIS A 45 1.45 13.24 7.63
CA HIS A 45 2.58 13.60 6.77
C HIS A 45 3.59 14.54 7.43
N ASN A 46 3.14 15.28 8.46
CA ASN A 46 3.97 16.21 9.23
C ASN A 46 4.69 15.55 10.42
N SER A 47 4.50 14.24 10.63
CA SER A 47 5.04 13.53 11.79
C SER A 47 5.96 12.41 11.34
N ILE A 48 7.25 12.56 11.63
CA ILE A 48 8.25 11.52 11.38
C ILE A 48 7.87 10.24 12.14
N ASP A 49 7.41 10.36 13.38
CA ASP A 49 6.97 9.20 14.18
C ASP A 49 5.81 8.45 13.52
N SER A 50 4.86 9.17 12.91
CA SER A 50 3.77 8.55 12.17
C SER A 50 4.27 7.80 10.93
N LEU A 51 5.22 8.39 10.19
CA LEU A 51 5.86 7.76 9.03
C LEU A 51 6.69 6.53 9.41
N THR A 52 7.47 6.59 10.49
CA THR A 52 8.26 5.44 10.97
C THR A 52 7.36 4.34 11.52
N THR A 53 6.26 4.69 12.19
CA THR A 53 5.25 3.72 12.65
C THR A 53 4.60 2.99 11.48
N ALA A 54 4.29 3.69 10.38
CA ALA A 54 3.75 3.07 9.18
C ALA A 54 4.72 2.02 8.60
N VAL A 55 6.01 2.37 8.51
CA VAL A 55 7.08 1.45 8.06
C VAL A 55 7.20 0.25 8.98
N SER A 56 7.16 0.45 10.30
CA SER A 56 7.22 -0.65 11.28
C SER A 56 6.07 -1.62 11.09
N LYS A 57 4.83 -1.11 10.94
CA LYS A 57 3.65 -1.94 10.74
C LYS A 57 3.71 -2.81 9.49
N ILE A 58 4.27 -2.27 8.40
CA ILE A 58 4.44 -3.04 7.15
C ILE A 58 5.47 -4.15 7.38
N LYS A 59 6.62 -3.83 7.98
CA LYS A 59 7.67 -4.83 8.27
C LYS A 59 7.21 -5.91 9.24
N GLU A 60 6.48 -5.54 10.28
CA GLU A 60 5.85 -6.46 11.23
C GLU A 60 4.88 -7.41 10.52
N ALA A 61 4.12 -6.92 9.54
CA ALA A 61 3.26 -7.77 8.73
C ALA A 61 4.06 -8.70 7.80
N GLU A 62 5.12 -8.19 7.15
CA GLU A 62 6.01 -9.02 6.31
C GLU A 62 6.63 -10.17 7.12
N GLU A 63 7.11 -9.89 8.33
CA GLU A 63 7.70 -10.88 9.24
C GLU A 63 6.65 -11.86 9.78
N LEU A 64 5.48 -11.37 10.20
CA LEU A 64 4.42 -12.20 10.78
C LEU A 64 3.86 -13.23 9.79
N TYR A 65 3.72 -12.84 8.52
CA TYR A 65 3.14 -13.70 7.49
C TYR A 65 4.19 -14.33 6.57
N SER A 66 5.48 -14.01 6.75
CA SER A 66 6.59 -14.48 5.90
C SER A 66 6.36 -14.20 4.41
N LEU A 67 5.83 -13.02 4.09
CA LEU A 67 5.49 -12.59 2.74
C LEU A 67 6.03 -11.19 2.48
N GLU A 68 6.48 -10.93 1.26
CA GLU A 68 6.85 -9.56 0.85
C GLU A 68 5.63 -8.65 0.74
N SER A 69 5.82 -7.35 0.93
CA SER A 69 4.79 -6.35 0.71
C SER A 69 4.85 -5.72 -0.68
N ARG A 70 3.68 -5.47 -1.28
CA ARG A 70 3.50 -4.57 -2.41
C ARG A 70 2.61 -3.42 -1.99
N ILE A 71 3.12 -2.21 -2.12
CA ILE A 71 2.45 -0.99 -1.67
C ILE A 71 1.84 -0.28 -2.87
N PHE A 72 0.57 0.08 -2.74
CA PHE A 72 -0.21 0.76 -3.76
C PHE A 72 -0.71 2.09 -3.20
N LEU A 73 -0.28 3.20 -3.80
CA LEU A 73 -0.68 4.54 -3.41
C LEU A 73 -1.68 5.11 -4.41
N GLU A 74 -2.83 5.61 -3.95
CA GLU A 74 -3.75 6.38 -4.80
C GLU A 74 -3.10 7.72 -5.20
N SER A 75 -3.05 8.00 -6.49
CA SER A 75 -2.49 9.25 -7.01
C SER A 75 -3.41 10.44 -6.69
N THR A 76 -3.19 11.08 -5.55
CA THR A 76 -3.89 12.32 -5.16
C THR A 76 -2.99 13.54 -5.32
N GLY A 77 -3.23 14.34 -6.37
CA GLY A 77 -2.48 15.57 -6.65
C GLY A 77 -0.96 15.35 -6.61
N ILE A 78 -0.22 16.24 -5.94
CA ILE A 78 1.23 16.11 -5.70
C ILE A 78 1.57 15.30 -4.44
N TYR A 79 0.57 14.97 -3.60
CA TYR A 79 0.80 14.53 -2.22
C TYR A 79 1.30 13.08 -2.11
N HIS A 80 1.03 12.25 -3.12
CA HIS A 80 1.50 10.87 -3.15
C HIS A 80 3.01 10.77 -3.36
N TYR A 81 3.62 11.75 -4.05
CA TYR A 81 5.02 11.66 -4.48
C TYR A 81 6.02 11.67 -3.31
N PRO A 82 5.93 12.57 -2.30
CA PRO A 82 6.81 12.52 -1.13
C PRO A 82 6.69 11.21 -0.36
N LEU A 83 5.47 10.72 -0.15
CA LEU A 83 5.23 9.46 0.57
C LEU A 83 5.76 8.26 -0.22
N PHE A 84 5.59 8.25 -1.55
CA PHE A 84 6.15 7.25 -2.45
C PHE A 84 7.69 7.21 -2.34
N CYS A 85 8.36 8.35 -2.48
CA CYS A 85 9.83 8.43 -2.36
C CYS A 85 10.29 7.92 -1.00
N TYR A 86 9.63 8.36 0.08
CA TYR A 86 9.96 7.92 1.43
C TYR A 86 9.88 6.40 1.60
N LEU A 87 8.82 5.77 1.10
CA LEU A 87 8.64 4.31 1.22
C LEU A 87 9.63 3.53 0.33
N ARG A 88 9.95 4.05 -0.86
CA ARG A 88 10.98 3.48 -1.75
C ARG A 88 12.36 3.53 -1.11
N ASP A 89 12.71 4.63 -0.44
CA ASP A 89 13.98 4.77 0.29
C ASP A 89 14.09 3.80 1.47
N LYS A 90 12.96 3.29 1.99
CA LYS A 90 12.91 2.22 3.01
C LYS A 90 13.00 0.81 2.43
N GLY A 91 13.10 0.67 1.12
CA GLY A 91 13.29 -0.59 0.41
C GLY A 91 11.98 -1.26 -0.05
N PHE A 92 10.83 -0.61 0.07
CA PHE A 92 9.56 -1.23 -0.29
C PHE A 92 9.28 -1.21 -1.80
N ASN A 93 8.51 -2.19 -2.26
CA ASN A 93 7.98 -2.22 -3.62
C ASN A 93 6.70 -1.38 -3.71
N CYS A 94 6.84 -0.10 -4.07
CA CYS A 94 5.72 0.83 -4.22
C CYS A 94 5.31 1.02 -5.68
N SER A 95 4.00 1.10 -5.90
CA SER A 95 3.37 1.46 -7.16
C SER A 95 2.34 2.57 -6.92
N VAL A 96 2.25 3.52 -7.86
CA VAL A 96 1.24 4.58 -7.83
C VAL A 96 0.10 4.18 -8.77
N ILE A 97 -1.13 4.24 -8.28
CA ILE A 97 -2.33 3.90 -9.04
C ILE A 97 -3.10 5.16 -9.39
N ASN A 98 -3.48 5.29 -10.66
CA ASN A 98 -4.33 6.38 -11.11
C ASN A 98 -5.78 6.16 -10.63
N PRO A 99 -6.38 7.09 -9.86
CA PRO A 99 -7.75 6.97 -9.36
C PRO A 99 -8.80 6.88 -10.47
N ILE A 100 -8.52 7.38 -11.68
CA ILE A 100 -9.43 7.28 -12.83
C ILE A 100 -9.58 5.81 -13.27
N ILE A 101 -8.54 4.99 -13.10
CA ILE A 101 -8.55 3.58 -13.49
C ILE A 101 -9.24 2.72 -12.42
N THR A 102 -9.13 3.08 -11.14
CA THR A 102 -9.75 2.34 -10.02
C THR A 102 -11.23 2.68 -9.78
N LYS A 103 -11.71 3.84 -10.25
CA LYS A 103 -13.12 4.25 -10.13
C LYS A 103 -14.02 3.78 -11.27
N ASN A 104 -13.49 3.16 -12.32
CA ASN A 104 -14.29 2.60 -13.42
C ASN A 104 -14.92 1.25 -13.02
N SER A 105 -15.86 1.32 -12.08
CA SER A 105 -16.88 0.31 -11.85
C SER A 105 -18.15 0.80 -12.57
N THR A 106 -18.25 0.55 -13.88
CA THR A 106 -19.52 0.65 -14.61
C THR A 106 -19.83 -0.69 -15.25
#